data_AF-A0A4P9YIG8-F1
#
_entry.id   AF-A0A4P9YIG8-F1
#
_cell.length_a   1.000
_cell.length_b   1.000
_cell.length_c   1.000
_cell.angle_alpha   90.00
_cell.angle_beta   90.00
_cell.angle_gamma   90.00
#
_symmetry.space_group_name_H-M   'P 1'
#
loop_
_entity.id
_entity.type
_entity.pdbx_description
1 polymer ?
#
loop_
_entity_poly.entity_id
_entity_poly.type
_entity_poly.pdbx_seq_one_letter_code
_entity_poly.pdbx_strand_id
1 'polypeptide(L)'
;MAWTRFKQTTREALGKSEKYTDIPPDIEEYHLITEKLLSIYQDLAGTKPLQVVKSVASSSSSNSLASISNSWNSLCSLKQPGGKDLNPSCVSFIQESATVIKTIDDFRVVFEMELEEKYSRTIKDVIKMCRDAEQIYEKIKSRRLELDSKKYRLEHNTKAIPDKVAHYRNSEKFESSCALYRQLMETLFQEKAYHELHQGLVAVYLTSMRKYYKASLEKLENLDKKLDWNSALSFDRTFLNKPENVIMMQKSDSQSSIQSIEDSLGRTKLSNSGSLNEFPKRKSQESLDSLASNSSKPIARKPPIPVKTYPKVIALYDFNGVEDGDLSFKKNDVIEVTKKDGDWWDGSLNGRKGIFPSNYVKFIE
;
A
#
# COMPACT_ATOMS: atom_id res chain seq x y z
N MET A 1 0.15 -39.45 0.86
CA MET A 1 0.05 -40.28 2.09
C MET A 1 -0.26 -39.47 3.36
N ALA A 2 0.17 -38.20 3.48
CA ALA A 2 -0.14 -37.35 4.64
C ALA A 2 -1.64 -36.93 4.72
N TRP A 3 -2.25 -36.59 3.59
CA TRP A 3 -3.67 -36.18 3.51
C TRP A 3 -4.66 -37.27 3.96
N THR A 4 -4.34 -38.54 3.71
CA THR A 4 -5.20 -39.67 4.08
C THR A 4 -5.17 -39.96 5.59
N ARG A 5 -4.00 -39.78 6.24
CA ARG A 5 -3.86 -39.88 7.70
C ARG A 5 -4.55 -38.71 8.43
N PHE A 6 -4.54 -37.51 7.83
CA PHE A 6 -5.25 -36.35 8.37
C PHE A 6 -6.77 -36.58 8.41
N LYS A 7 -7.38 -37.08 7.32
CA LYS A 7 -8.82 -37.42 7.25
C LYS A 7 -9.27 -38.51 8.23
N GLN A 8 -8.40 -39.48 8.51
CA GLN A 8 -8.74 -40.59 9.40
C GLN A 8 -8.72 -40.15 10.87
N THR A 9 -7.75 -39.30 11.23
CA THR A 9 -7.66 -38.68 12.56
C THR A 9 -8.81 -37.70 12.84
N THR A 10 -9.25 -36.95 11.83
CA THR A 10 -10.43 -36.05 11.95
C THR A 10 -11.75 -36.81 12.02
N ARG A 11 -11.89 -37.96 11.34
CA ARG A 11 -13.10 -38.80 11.40
C ARG A 11 -13.28 -39.46 12.77
N GLU A 12 -12.18 -39.79 13.45
CA GLU A 12 -12.19 -40.31 14.83
C GLU A 12 -12.44 -39.19 15.86
N ALA A 13 -12.02 -37.95 15.58
CA ALA A 13 -12.35 -36.78 16.40
C ALA A 13 -13.82 -36.33 16.27
N LEU A 14 -14.45 -36.56 15.11
CA LEU A 14 -15.89 -36.29 14.85
C LEU A 14 -16.86 -37.24 15.57
N GLY A 15 -16.35 -38.22 16.34
CA GLY A 15 -17.17 -39.18 17.06
C GLY A 15 -17.67 -38.72 18.43
N LYS A 16 -17.21 -37.58 18.98
CA LYS A 16 -17.61 -37.14 20.33
C LYS A 16 -17.66 -35.62 20.45
N SER A 17 -18.84 -35.13 20.86
CA SER A 17 -19.11 -33.84 21.51
C SER A 17 -19.65 -32.71 20.63
N GLU A 18 -20.95 -32.45 20.83
CA GLU A 18 -21.70 -31.21 20.66
C GLU A 18 -20.87 -29.92 20.83
N LYS A 19 -20.36 -29.34 19.73
CA LYS A 19 -19.97 -27.92 19.61
C LYS A 19 -20.09 -27.46 18.16
N TYR A 20 -21.31 -27.20 17.70
CA TYR A 20 -21.55 -26.52 16.43
C TYR A 20 -21.78 -25.02 16.71
N THR A 21 -20.70 -24.22 16.73
CA THR A 21 -20.68 -22.73 16.62
C THR A 21 -19.29 -22.17 16.24
N ASP A 22 -18.29 -23.01 15.92
CA ASP A 22 -16.95 -22.55 15.54
C ASP A 22 -16.76 -22.61 14.01
N ILE A 23 -15.95 -21.70 13.45
CA ILE A 23 -15.55 -21.80 12.04
C ILE A 23 -14.72 -23.08 11.89
N PRO A 24 -14.96 -23.91 10.84
CA PRO A 24 -14.18 -25.12 10.62
C PRO A 24 -12.67 -24.84 10.61
N PRO A 25 -11.84 -25.62 11.34
CA PRO A 25 -10.40 -25.35 11.46
C PRO A 25 -9.65 -25.30 10.13
N ASP A 26 -10.09 -26.09 9.15
CA ASP A 26 -9.54 -26.09 7.80
C ASP A 26 -9.77 -24.74 7.07
N ILE A 27 -10.91 -24.10 7.32
CA ILE A 27 -11.24 -22.78 6.75
C ILE A 27 -10.39 -21.69 7.42
N GLU A 28 -10.14 -21.78 8.72
CA GLU A 28 -9.23 -20.85 9.41
C GLU A 28 -7.79 -20.98 8.93
N GLU A 29 -7.31 -22.20 8.72
CA GLU A 29 -5.99 -22.47 8.15
C GLU A 29 -5.85 -21.87 6.75
N TYR A 30 -6.84 -22.11 5.88
CA TYR A 30 -6.90 -21.51 4.56
C TYR A 30 -6.90 -19.98 4.60
N HIS A 31 -7.65 -19.38 5.53
CA HIS A 31 -7.68 -17.92 5.67
C HIS A 31 -6.32 -17.35 6.08
N LEU A 32 -5.64 -17.97 7.05
CA LEU A 32 -4.30 -17.55 7.48
C LEU A 32 -3.29 -17.59 6.32
N ILE A 33 -3.38 -18.62 5.46
CA ILE A 33 -2.52 -18.72 4.27
C ILE A 33 -2.89 -17.62 3.27
N THR A 34 -4.18 -17.32 3.08
CA THR A 34 -4.66 -16.24 2.20
C THR A 34 -4.11 -14.89 2.62
N GLU A 35 -4.17 -14.54 3.90
CA GLU A 35 -3.67 -13.26 4.43
C GLU A 35 -2.16 -13.12 4.18
N LYS A 36 -1.39 -14.18 4.45
CA LYS A 36 0.05 -14.22 4.18
C LYS A 36 0.35 -14.05 2.69
N LEU A 37 -0.36 -14.77 1.83
CA LEU A 37 -0.21 -14.64 0.38
C LEU A 37 -0.54 -13.22 -0.08
N LEU A 38 -1.66 -12.65 0.37
CA LEU A 38 -2.07 -11.31 -0.01
C LEU A 38 -0.99 -10.28 0.37
N SER A 39 -0.43 -10.36 1.59
CA SER A 39 0.67 -9.51 2.02
C SER A 39 1.88 -9.64 1.09
N ILE A 40 2.35 -10.87 0.83
CA ILE A 40 3.51 -11.11 -0.03
C ILE A 40 3.29 -10.55 -1.45
N TYR A 41 2.12 -10.79 -2.04
CA TYR A 41 1.83 -10.33 -3.39
C TYR A 41 1.61 -8.82 -3.48
N GLN A 42 1.07 -8.19 -2.43
CA GLN A 42 1.00 -6.73 -2.34
C GLN A 42 2.40 -6.11 -2.26
N ASP A 43 3.30 -6.72 -1.47
CA ASP A 43 4.70 -6.31 -1.42
C ASP A 43 5.35 -6.46 -2.79
N LEU A 44 5.18 -7.61 -3.46
CA LEU A 44 5.71 -7.84 -4.82
C LEU A 44 5.14 -6.86 -5.87
N ALA A 45 3.89 -6.43 -5.73
CA ALA A 45 3.29 -5.40 -6.58
C ALA A 45 3.87 -4.00 -6.30
N GLY A 46 4.16 -3.71 -5.02
CA GLY A 46 4.72 -2.45 -4.54
C GLY A 46 6.20 -2.31 -4.87
N THR A 47 6.97 -3.38 -4.72
CA THR A 47 8.31 -3.54 -5.29
C THR A 47 8.14 -3.69 -6.78
N LYS A 48 7.85 -2.60 -7.51
CA LYS A 48 7.86 -2.69 -8.96
C LYS A 48 9.21 -3.30 -9.31
N PRO A 49 9.29 -4.46 -9.99
CA PRO A 49 10.57 -4.93 -10.48
C PRO A 49 11.19 -3.90 -11.45
N LEU A 50 10.34 -3.01 -11.97
CA LEU A 50 10.63 -1.77 -12.68
C LEU A 50 11.43 -0.72 -11.88
N GLN A 51 11.40 -0.71 -10.54
CA GLN A 51 12.18 0.27 -9.74
C GLN A 51 13.68 -0.02 -9.79
N VAL A 52 14.08 -1.29 -9.89
CA VAL A 52 15.49 -1.67 -10.09
C VAL A 52 16.01 -1.03 -11.39
N VAL A 53 15.22 -1.02 -12.45
CA VAL A 53 15.59 -0.43 -13.74
C VAL A 53 15.33 1.09 -13.81
N LYS A 54 14.27 1.59 -13.15
CA LYS A 54 13.97 3.03 -13.07
C LYS A 54 14.93 3.80 -12.17
N SER A 55 15.58 3.16 -11.18
CA SER A 55 16.59 3.85 -10.36
C SER A 55 17.81 4.31 -11.17
N VAL A 56 18.07 3.67 -12.33
CA VAL A 56 19.13 4.06 -13.26
C VAL A 56 18.71 5.24 -14.17
N ALA A 57 17.41 5.52 -14.27
CA ALA A 57 16.87 6.66 -15.01
C ALA A 57 15.84 7.38 -14.13
N SER A 58 16.32 8.29 -13.26
CA SER A 58 15.51 9.11 -12.36
C SER A 58 14.24 9.65 -13.03
N SER A 59 13.16 9.76 -12.26
CA SER A 59 11.80 10.18 -12.66
C SER A 59 11.65 11.57 -13.30
N SER A 60 12.74 12.27 -13.64
CA SER A 60 12.75 13.47 -14.46
C SER A 60 13.05 13.10 -15.92
N SER A 61 12.20 13.52 -16.85
CA SER A 61 12.35 13.30 -18.30
C SER A 61 13.71 13.77 -18.86
N SER A 62 14.41 14.65 -18.14
CA SER A 62 15.74 15.18 -18.47
C SER A 62 16.88 14.16 -18.39
N ASN A 63 16.72 13.03 -17.67
CA ASN A 63 17.81 12.11 -17.34
C ASN A 63 17.61 10.70 -17.96
N SER A 64 16.83 10.58 -19.03
CA SER A 64 16.64 9.31 -19.74
C SER A 64 17.82 8.99 -20.67
N LEU A 65 18.05 7.70 -20.96
CA LEU A 65 19.05 7.27 -21.95
C LEU A 65 18.77 7.87 -23.34
N ALA A 66 17.49 7.99 -23.73
CA ALA A 66 17.10 8.70 -24.95
C ALA A 66 17.54 10.18 -24.94
N SER A 67 17.40 10.88 -23.81
CA SER A 67 17.87 12.27 -23.69
C SER A 67 19.39 12.37 -23.84
N ILE A 68 20.15 11.45 -23.23
CA ILE A 68 21.61 11.37 -23.37
C ILE A 68 22.00 11.14 -24.82
N SER A 69 21.35 10.19 -25.50
CA SER A 69 21.57 9.92 -26.92
C SER A 69 21.34 11.17 -27.79
N ASN A 70 20.26 11.91 -27.54
CA ASN A 70 19.97 13.16 -28.25
C ASN A 70 21.04 14.22 -27.99
N SER A 71 21.46 14.41 -26.73
CA SER A 71 22.52 15.36 -26.37
C SER A 71 23.85 15.02 -27.05
N TRP A 72 24.22 13.74 -27.14
CA TRP A 72 25.44 13.32 -27.82
C TRP A 72 25.37 13.59 -29.32
N ASN A 73 24.23 13.33 -29.96
CA ASN A 73 24.03 13.70 -31.37
C ASN A 73 24.11 15.21 -31.60
N SER A 74 23.63 16.04 -30.66
CA SER A 74 23.78 17.50 -30.75
C SER A 74 25.24 17.96 -30.70
N LEU A 75 26.13 17.24 -30.00
CA LEU A 75 27.56 17.55 -30.00
C LEU A 75 28.17 17.48 -31.40
N CYS A 76 27.68 16.57 -32.25
CA CYS A 76 28.17 16.41 -33.62
C CYS A 76 27.85 17.60 -34.54
N SER A 77 26.90 18.46 -34.16
CA SER A 77 26.55 19.67 -34.91
C SER A 77 27.41 20.88 -34.53
N LEU A 78 28.28 20.76 -33.53
CA LEU A 78 29.13 21.85 -33.09
C LEU A 78 30.26 22.11 -34.11
N LYS A 79 30.52 23.40 -34.35
CA LYS A 79 31.65 23.86 -35.15
C LYS A 79 32.74 24.41 -34.22
N GLN A 80 33.98 24.16 -34.58
CA GLN A 80 35.12 24.79 -33.94
C GLN A 80 35.19 26.29 -34.30
N PRO A 81 35.88 27.11 -33.49
CA PRO A 81 36.18 28.49 -33.83
C PRO A 81 36.76 28.62 -35.25
N GLY A 82 36.25 29.57 -36.04
CA GLY A 82 36.59 29.70 -37.46
C GLY A 82 35.76 28.81 -38.41
N GLY A 83 34.71 28.16 -37.91
CA GLY A 83 33.73 27.42 -38.72
C GLY A 83 34.19 26.04 -39.18
N LYS A 84 35.30 25.52 -38.64
CA LYS A 84 35.82 24.19 -38.96
C LYS A 84 34.94 23.11 -38.34
N ASP A 85 34.64 22.08 -39.10
CA ASP A 85 33.88 20.93 -38.62
C ASP A 85 34.73 20.07 -37.67
N LEU A 86 34.05 19.28 -36.83
CA LEU A 86 34.70 18.28 -35.98
C LEU A 86 35.40 17.19 -36.83
N ASN A 87 36.38 16.52 -36.22
CA ASN A 87 37.06 15.38 -36.85
C ASN A 87 36.00 14.31 -37.23
N PRO A 88 35.92 13.88 -38.51
CA PRO A 88 34.92 12.92 -38.97
C PRO A 88 34.91 11.58 -38.20
N SER A 89 36.09 11.08 -37.80
CA SER A 89 36.19 9.86 -36.99
C SER A 89 35.59 10.03 -35.59
N CYS A 90 35.76 11.22 -35.00
CA CYS A 90 35.15 11.56 -33.71
C CYS A 90 33.63 11.68 -33.84
N VAL A 91 33.14 12.38 -34.87
CA VAL A 91 31.70 12.50 -35.17
C VAL A 91 31.06 11.13 -35.36
N SER A 92 31.67 10.26 -36.17
CA SER A 92 31.19 8.91 -36.41
C SER A 92 31.12 8.09 -35.12
N PHE A 93 32.14 8.18 -34.26
CA PHE A 93 32.16 7.44 -33.00
C PHE A 93 31.09 7.95 -32.02
N ILE A 94 30.90 9.26 -31.89
CA ILE A 94 29.85 9.84 -31.04
C ILE A 94 28.47 9.41 -31.53
N GLN A 95 28.21 9.46 -32.85
CA GLN A 95 26.94 9.02 -33.43
C GLN A 95 26.67 7.53 -33.21
N GLU A 96 27.69 6.68 -33.38
CA GLU A 96 27.58 5.25 -33.10
C GLU A 96 27.26 5.01 -31.61
N SER A 97 27.95 5.71 -30.72
CA SER A 97 27.74 5.58 -29.28
C SER A 97 26.34 6.06 -28.85
N ALA A 98 25.87 7.18 -29.41
CA ALA A 98 24.51 7.67 -29.20
C ALA A 98 23.46 6.65 -29.68
N THR A 99 23.71 6.00 -30.80
CA THR A 99 22.83 4.94 -31.35
C THR A 99 22.79 3.71 -30.43
N VAL A 100 23.94 3.31 -29.86
CA VAL A 100 24.02 2.22 -28.88
C VAL A 100 23.21 2.56 -27.63
N ILE A 101 23.37 3.77 -27.07
CA ILE A 101 22.61 4.22 -25.89
C ILE A 101 21.10 4.18 -26.15
N LYS A 102 20.65 4.66 -27.32
CA LYS A 102 19.24 4.59 -27.71
C LYS A 102 18.75 3.14 -27.81
N THR A 103 19.54 2.26 -28.42
CA THR A 103 19.21 0.84 -28.54
C THR A 103 19.05 0.16 -27.17
N ILE A 104 19.88 0.53 -26.20
CA ILE A 104 19.76 0.03 -24.81
C ILE A 104 18.47 0.54 -24.15
N ASP A 105 18.05 1.77 -24.43
CA ASP A 105 16.76 2.30 -23.99
C ASP A 105 15.59 1.54 -24.63
N ASP A 106 15.67 1.22 -25.93
CA ASP A 106 14.68 0.41 -26.62
C ASP A 106 14.56 -1.00 -25.97
N PHE A 107 15.68 -1.63 -25.62
CA PHE A 107 15.68 -2.91 -24.88
C PHE A 107 15.04 -2.77 -23.49
N ARG A 108 15.24 -1.64 -22.81
CA ARG A 108 14.60 -1.36 -21.53
C ARG A 108 13.08 -1.28 -21.71
N VAL A 109 12.58 -0.58 -22.72
CA VAL A 109 11.13 -0.48 -22.99
C VAL A 109 10.52 -1.87 -23.21
N VAL A 110 11.17 -2.72 -24.03
CA VAL A 110 10.72 -4.10 -24.25
C VAL A 110 10.70 -4.91 -22.95
N PHE A 111 11.74 -4.77 -22.12
CA PHE A 111 11.81 -5.41 -20.81
C PHE A 111 10.67 -4.95 -19.89
N GLU A 112 10.39 -3.65 -19.82
CA GLU A 112 9.29 -3.12 -19.00
C GLU A 112 7.93 -3.63 -19.48
N MET A 113 7.71 -3.72 -20.81
CA MET A 113 6.50 -4.29 -21.40
C MET A 113 6.31 -5.77 -21.06
N GLU A 114 7.36 -6.60 -21.22
CA GLU A 114 7.29 -8.04 -20.89
C GLU A 114 6.91 -8.26 -19.41
N LEU A 115 7.49 -7.48 -18.50
CA LEU A 115 7.19 -7.58 -17.08
C LEU A 115 5.78 -7.10 -16.74
N GLU A 116 5.32 -6.00 -17.33
CA GLU A 116 3.97 -5.50 -17.04
C GLU A 116 2.90 -6.48 -17.54
N GLU A 117 3.10 -7.08 -18.72
CA GLU A 117 2.14 -8.01 -19.31
C GLU A 117 2.08 -9.35 -18.59
N LYS A 118 3.23 -9.93 -18.21
CA LYS A 118 3.30 -11.32 -17.72
C LYS A 118 3.49 -11.43 -16.22
N TYR A 119 4.27 -10.54 -15.61
CA TYR A 119 4.57 -10.59 -14.18
C TYR A 119 3.56 -9.75 -13.37
N SER A 120 3.41 -8.46 -13.71
CA SER A 120 2.53 -7.53 -13.00
C SER A 120 1.06 -7.92 -13.11
N ARG A 121 0.59 -8.32 -14.31
CA ARG A 121 -0.79 -8.82 -14.50
C ARG A 121 -1.08 -10.06 -13.64
N THR A 122 -0.20 -11.05 -13.67
CA THR A 122 -0.36 -12.28 -12.87
C THR A 122 -0.41 -11.98 -11.37
N ILE A 123 0.46 -11.08 -10.87
CA ILE A 123 0.39 -10.63 -9.47
C ILE A 123 -0.95 -9.97 -9.15
N LYS A 124 -1.44 -9.08 -10.01
CA LYS A 124 -2.74 -8.41 -9.84
C LYS A 124 -3.89 -9.42 -9.80
N ASP A 125 -3.85 -10.44 -10.63
CA ASP A 125 -4.86 -11.50 -10.67
C ASP A 125 -4.85 -12.31 -9.37
N VAL A 126 -3.68 -12.67 -8.84
CA VAL A 126 -3.55 -13.37 -7.54
C VAL A 126 -4.05 -12.51 -6.38
N ILE A 127 -3.69 -11.22 -6.35
CA ILE A 127 -4.19 -10.28 -5.34
C ILE A 127 -5.72 -10.20 -5.39
N LYS A 128 -6.29 -10.11 -6.59
CA LYS A 128 -7.75 -10.06 -6.77
C LYS A 128 -8.40 -11.32 -6.23
N MET A 129 -7.86 -12.50 -6.56
CA MET A 129 -8.39 -13.76 -6.06
C MET A 129 -8.32 -13.88 -4.53
N CYS A 130 -7.21 -13.45 -3.91
CA CYS A 130 -7.08 -13.45 -2.45
C CYS A 130 -8.13 -12.53 -1.79
N ARG A 131 -8.38 -11.35 -2.36
CA ARG A 131 -9.43 -10.43 -1.88
C ARG A 131 -10.83 -11.00 -2.05
N ASP A 132 -11.09 -11.71 -3.15
CA ASP A 132 -12.37 -12.39 -3.36
C ASP A 132 -12.57 -13.50 -2.29
N ALA A 133 -11.50 -14.20 -1.91
CA ALA A 133 -11.52 -15.18 -0.81
C ALA A 133 -11.78 -14.51 0.56
N GLU A 134 -11.12 -13.39 0.88
CA GLU A 134 -11.38 -12.62 2.11
C GLU A 134 -12.85 -12.21 2.24
N GLN A 135 -13.47 -11.74 1.14
CA GLN A 135 -14.88 -11.38 1.14
C GLN A 135 -15.81 -12.56 1.45
N ILE A 136 -15.48 -13.76 0.97
CA ILE A 136 -16.24 -14.97 1.29
C ILE A 136 -16.05 -15.33 2.77
N TYR A 137 -14.82 -15.22 3.29
CA TYR A 137 -14.53 -15.50 4.69
C TYR A 137 -15.25 -14.54 5.65
N GLU A 138 -15.32 -13.24 5.33
CA GLU A 138 -16.10 -12.28 6.11
C GLU A 138 -17.62 -12.61 6.09
N LYS A 139 -18.14 -13.11 4.96
CA LYS A 139 -19.52 -13.64 4.90
C LYS A 139 -19.70 -14.88 5.76
N ILE A 140 -18.71 -15.76 5.87
CA ILE A 140 -18.73 -16.94 6.76
C ILE A 140 -18.79 -16.46 8.22
N LYS A 141 -17.92 -15.54 8.64
CA LYS A 141 -17.94 -14.94 9.98
C LYS A 141 -19.31 -14.34 10.32
N SER A 142 -19.87 -13.58 9.38
CA SER A 142 -21.17 -12.92 9.57
C SER A 142 -22.31 -13.94 9.73
N ARG A 143 -22.34 -14.98 8.87
CA ARG A 143 -23.35 -16.05 8.95
C ARG A 143 -23.21 -16.92 10.20
N ARG A 144 -21.98 -17.16 10.65
CA ARG A 144 -21.70 -17.83 11.94
C ARG A 144 -22.32 -17.06 13.10
N LEU A 145 -22.12 -15.74 13.12
CA LEU A 145 -22.70 -14.87 14.14
C LEU A 145 -24.24 -14.91 14.11
N GLU A 146 -24.86 -14.81 12.93
CA GLU A 146 -26.32 -14.94 12.80
C GLU A 146 -26.85 -16.29 13.31
N LEU A 147 -26.11 -17.37 13.08
CA LEU A 147 -26.45 -18.70 13.59
C LEU A 147 -26.42 -18.75 15.12
N ASP A 148 -25.35 -18.24 15.73
CA ASP A 148 -25.20 -18.21 17.18
C ASP A 148 -26.33 -17.40 17.84
N SER A 149 -26.69 -16.24 17.27
CA SER A 149 -27.81 -15.40 17.73
C SER A 149 -29.13 -16.17 17.79
N LYS A 150 -29.43 -16.92 16.72
CA LYS A 150 -30.68 -17.67 16.60
C LYS A 150 -30.70 -18.89 17.52
N LYS A 151 -29.56 -19.56 17.65
CA LYS A 151 -29.40 -20.67 18.60
C LYS A 151 -29.64 -20.19 20.04
N TYR A 152 -29.01 -19.07 20.43
CA TYR A 152 -29.23 -18.47 21.76
C TYR A 152 -30.72 -18.17 22.02
N ARG A 153 -31.42 -17.59 21.04
CA ARG A 153 -32.86 -17.31 21.14
C ARG A 153 -33.72 -18.57 21.22
N LEU A 154 -33.39 -19.61 20.47
CA LEU A 154 -34.08 -20.91 20.53
C LEU A 154 -33.92 -21.59 21.91
N GLU A 155 -32.74 -21.50 22.50
CA GLU A 155 -32.45 -22.07 23.82
C GLU A 155 -33.17 -21.30 24.95
N HIS A 156 -33.39 -20.00 24.76
CA HIS A 156 -33.92 -19.10 25.80
C HIS A 156 -35.38 -18.65 25.61
N ASN A 157 -36.03 -18.94 24.47
CA ASN A 157 -37.42 -18.57 24.22
C ASN A 157 -38.19 -19.68 23.46
N THR A 158 -38.91 -20.55 24.19
CA THR A 158 -39.48 -21.83 23.70
C THR A 158 -40.76 -21.74 22.84
N LYS A 159 -41.19 -20.56 22.36
CA LYS A 159 -42.51 -20.39 21.71
C LYS A 159 -42.54 -20.28 20.18
N ALA A 160 -41.44 -20.44 19.45
CA ALA A 160 -41.44 -20.21 18.00
C ALA A 160 -41.01 -21.44 17.17
N ILE A 161 -41.99 -22.16 16.63
CA ILE A 161 -41.80 -23.10 15.50
C ILE A 161 -41.15 -22.41 14.26
N PRO A 162 -41.45 -21.12 13.94
CA PRO A 162 -40.76 -20.40 12.86
C PRO A 162 -39.25 -20.28 13.04
N ASP A 163 -38.77 -20.18 14.29
CA ASP A 163 -37.35 -19.95 14.59
C ASP A 163 -36.50 -21.20 14.32
N LYS A 164 -37.07 -22.41 14.46
CA LYS A 164 -36.39 -23.65 14.08
C LYS A 164 -36.14 -23.72 12.57
N VAL A 165 -37.15 -23.38 11.76
CA VAL A 165 -37.03 -23.38 10.29
C VAL A 165 -36.02 -22.31 9.83
N ALA A 166 -36.02 -21.14 10.46
CA ALA A 166 -35.05 -20.08 10.19
C ALA A 166 -33.61 -20.47 10.57
N HIS A 167 -33.42 -21.16 11.70
CA HIS A 167 -32.13 -21.71 12.12
C HIS A 167 -31.59 -22.73 11.11
N TYR A 168 -32.42 -23.69 10.66
CA TYR A 168 -32.01 -24.66 9.64
C TYR A 168 -31.60 -23.98 8.31
N ARG A 169 -32.38 -23.00 7.83
CA ARG A 169 -32.03 -22.24 6.60
C ARG A 169 -30.73 -21.45 6.73
N ASN A 170 -30.45 -20.88 7.90
CA ASN A 170 -29.20 -20.17 8.14
C ASN A 170 -28.01 -21.14 8.22
N SER A 171 -28.23 -22.35 8.75
CA SER A 171 -27.21 -23.41 8.80
C SER A 171 -26.81 -23.83 7.39
N GLU A 172 -27.79 -23.99 6.49
CA GLU A 172 -27.54 -24.31 5.09
C GLU A 172 -26.76 -23.20 4.37
N LYS A 173 -27.07 -21.92 4.63
CA LYS A 173 -26.33 -20.79 4.05
C LYS A 173 -24.90 -20.69 4.56
N PHE A 174 -24.66 -20.99 5.84
CA PHE A 174 -23.31 -21.03 6.42
C PHE A 174 -22.50 -22.15 5.79
N GLU A 175 -23.05 -23.37 5.74
CA GLU A 175 -22.40 -24.53 5.11
C GLU A 175 -22.14 -24.30 3.62
N SER A 176 -23.09 -23.66 2.91
CA SER A 176 -22.90 -23.29 1.50
C SER A 176 -21.75 -22.30 1.30
N SER A 177 -21.60 -21.31 2.19
CA SER A 177 -20.43 -20.41 2.15
C SER A 177 -19.13 -21.15 2.43
N CYS A 178 -19.14 -22.05 3.41
CA CYS A 178 -17.97 -22.86 3.75
C CYS A 178 -17.55 -23.76 2.58
N ALA A 179 -18.51 -24.39 1.92
CA ALA A 179 -18.28 -25.20 0.71
C ALA A 179 -17.73 -24.36 -0.44
N LEU A 180 -18.29 -23.16 -0.69
CA LEU A 180 -17.80 -22.26 -1.72
C LEU A 180 -16.36 -21.81 -1.43
N TYR A 181 -16.05 -21.48 -0.17
CA TYR A 181 -14.70 -21.11 0.23
C TYR A 181 -13.72 -22.27 0.02
N ARG A 182 -14.06 -23.49 0.45
CA ARG A 182 -13.24 -24.68 0.19
C ARG A 182 -13.00 -24.89 -1.29
N GLN A 183 -14.03 -24.81 -2.12
CA GLN A 183 -13.89 -24.99 -3.57
C GLN A 183 -12.93 -23.95 -4.16
N LEU A 184 -13.02 -22.69 -3.73
CA LEU A 184 -12.10 -21.64 -4.16
C LEU A 184 -10.67 -21.94 -3.69
N MET A 185 -10.49 -22.33 -2.43
CA MET A 185 -9.16 -22.62 -1.87
C MET A 185 -8.54 -23.87 -2.48
N GLU A 186 -9.29 -24.93 -2.71
CA GLU A 186 -8.83 -26.11 -3.43
C GLU A 186 -8.41 -25.79 -4.87
N THR A 187 -9.08 -24.84 -5.51
CA THR A 187 -8.67 -24.33 -6.83
C THR A 187 -7.37 -23.52 -6.73
N LEU A 188 -7.23 -22.66 -5.71
CA LEU A 188 -6.02 -21.85 -5.49
C LEU A 188 -4.79 -22.67 -5.14
N PHE A 189 -4.98 -23.69 -4.30
CA PHE A 189 -3.92 -24.57 -3.80
C PHE A 189 -3.89 -25.91 -4.51
N GLN A 190 -4.44 -25.99 -5.73
CA GLN A 190 -4.27 -27.17 -6.55
C GLN A 190 -2.77 -27.40 -6.76
N GLU A 191 -2.25 -28.49 -6.18
CA GLU A 191 -0.83 -28.67 -5.86
C GLU A 191 0.08 -28.37 -7.06
N LYS A 192 -0.30 -28.83 -8.26
CA LYS A 192 0.46 -28.55 -9.49
C LYS A 192 0.39 -27.07 -9.92
N ALA A 193 -0.79 -26.48 -9.98
CA ALA A 193 -1.00 -25.12 -10.48
C ALA A 193 -0.35 -24.05 -9.57
N TYR A 194 -0.39 -24.26 -8.26
CA TYR A 194 0.23 -23.34 -7.30
C TYR A 194 1.76 -23.28 -7.47
N HIS A 195 2.42 -24.43 -7.60
CA HIS A 195 3.86 -24.47 -7.83
C HIS A 195 4.24 -23.88 -9.19
N GLU A 196 3.47 -24.22 -10.24
CA GLU A 196 3.69 -23.69 -11.59
C GLU A 196 3.52 -22.16 -11.66
N LEU A 197 2.57 -21.59 -10.90
CA LEU A 197 2.36 -20.15 -10.80
C LEU A 197 3.61 -19.44 -10.24
N HIS A 198 4.10 -19.89 -9.08
CA HIS A 198 5.26 -19.27 -8.42
C HIS A 198 6.53 -19.44 -9.25
N GLN A 199 6.76 -20.64 -9.77
CA GLN A 199 7.89 -20.93 -10.64
C GLN A 199 7.82 -20.09 -11.92
N GLY A 200 6.62 -19.92 -12.49
CA GLY A 200 6.37 -19.10 -13.67
C GLY A 200 6.69 -17.63 -13.45
N LEU A 201 6.26 -17.05 -12.32
CA LEU A 201 6.58 -15.66 -11.96
C LEU A 201 8.09 -15.42 -11.88
N VAL A 202 8.80 -16.29 -11.16
CA VAL A 202 10.25 -16.21 -11.02
C VAL A 202 10.94 -16.40 -12.38
N ALA A 203 10.50 -17.37 -13.19
CA ALA A 203 11.05 -17.65 -14.50
C ALA A 203 10.89 -16.47 -15.46
N VAL A 204 9.71 -15.84 -15.50
CA VAL A 204 9.45 -14.64 -16.31
C VAL A 204 10.41 -13.52 -15.90
N TYR A 205 10.48 -13.23 -14.59
CA TYR A 205 11.32 -12.15 -14.09
C TYR A 205 12.81 -12.34 -14.42
N LEU A 206 13.36 -13.52 -14.09
CA LEU A 206 14.77 -13.83 -14.34
C LEU A 206 15.10 -13.87 -15.83
N THR A 207 14.20 -14.42 -16.65
CA THR A 207 14.42 -14.53 -18.10
C THR A 207 14.40 -13.16 -18.76
N SER A 208 13.45 -12.29 -18.41
CA SER A 208 13.38 -10.94 -18.94
C SER A 208 14.60 -10.11 -18.52
N MET A 209 15.06 -10.20 -17.26
CA MET A 209 16.29 -9.54 -16.82
C MET A 209 17.51 -10.02 -17.59
N ARG A 210 17.67 -11.35 -17.71
CA ARG A 210 18.80 -11.94 -18.44
C ARG A 210 18.84 -11.47 -19.89
N LYS A 211 17.70 -11.43 -20.58
CA LYS A 211 17.61 -10.94 -21.97
C LYS A 211 18.05 -9.48 -22.07
N TYR A 212 17.51 -8.62 -21.21
CA TYR A 212 17.81 -7.18 -21.21
C TYR A 212 19.30 -6.91 -20.98
N TYR A 213 19.87 -7.45 -19.90
CA TYR A 213 21.26 -7.19 -19.55
C TYR A 213 22.23 -7.81 -20.56
N LYS A 214 21.95 -9.03 -21.05
CA LYS A 214 22.81 -9.68 -22.05
C LYS A 214 22.86 -8.88 -23.35
N ALA A 215 21.70 -8.46 -23.87
CA ALA A 215 21.64 -7.68 -25.10
C ALA A 215 22.31 -6.30 -24.95
N SER A 216 22.15 -5.66 -23.78
CA SER A 216 22.78 -4.38 -23.49
C SER A 216 24.30 -4.49 -23.39
N LEU A 217 24.80 -5.51 -22.69
CA LEU A 217 26.23 -5.76 -22.52
C LEU A 217 26.91 -6.00 -23.88
N GLU A 218 26.31 -6.81 -24.75
CA GLU A 218 26.84 -7.09 -26.08
C GLU A 218 27.02 -5.80 -26.91
N LYS A 219 26.08 -4.86 -26.82
CA LYS A 219 26.19 -3.56 -27.52
C LYS A 219 27.32 -2.70 -26.94
N LEU A 220 27.47 -2.67 -25.62
CA LEU A 220 28.53 -1.91 -24.95
C LEU A 220 29.92 -2.49 -25.22
N GLU A 221 30.09 -3.82 -25.16
CA GLU A 221 31.37 -4.48 -25.45
C GLU A 221 31.84 -4.24 -26.90
N ASN A 222 30.91 -4.20 -27.85
CA ASN A 222 31.25 -3.91 -29.24
C ASN A 222 31.67 -2.45 -29.45
N LEU A 223 31.09 -1.53 -28.69
CA LEU A 223 31.49 -0.13 -28.71
C LEU A 223 32.85 0.10 -28.03
N ASP A 224 33.09 -0.57 -26.90
CA ASP A 224 34.34 -0.51 -26.14
C ASP A 224 35.55 -0.93 -26.98
N LYS A 225 35.41 -2.01 -27.77
CA LYS A 225 36.45 -2.47 -28.71
C LYS A 225 36.85 -1.42 -29.77
N LYS A 226 35.98 -0.45 -30.05
CA LYS A 226 36.23 0.62 -31.03
C LYS A 226 36.81 1.88 -30.40
N LEU A 227 36.80 1.99 -29.07
CA LEU A 227 37.26 3.18 -28.37
C LEU A 227 38.80 3.15 -28.25
N ASP A 228 39.45 4.20 -28.74
CA ASP A 228 40.87 4.42 -28.47
C ASP A 228 41.05 5.04 -27.07
N TRP A 229 41.16 4.16 -26.07
CA TRP A 229 41.35 4.55 -24.67
C TRP A 229 42.62 5.38 -24.43
N ASN A 230 43.68 5.18 -25.22
CA ASN A 230 44.93 5.92 -25.05
C ASN A 230 44.73 7.39 -25.42
N SER A 231 44.05 7.67 -26.54
CA SER A 231 43.69 9.03 -26.92
C SER A 231 42.68 9.64 -25.93
N ALA A 232 41.67 8.89 -25.49
CA ALA A 232 40.63 9.39 -24.58
C ALA A 232 41.16 9.77 -23.18
N LEU A 233 42.15 9.02 -22.66
CA LEU A 233 42.72 9.26 -21.33
C LEU A 233 43.86 10.29 -21.34
N SER A 234 44.42 10.62 -22.51
CA SER A 234 45.51 11.58 -22.65
C SER A 234 45.10 13.06 -22.50
N PHE A 235 43.81 13.35 -22.37
CA PHE A 235 43.32 14.72 -22.21
C PHE A 235 43.75 15.34 -20.87
N ASP A 236 44.63 16.35 -20.95
CA ASP A 236 45.07 17.12 -19.78
C ASP A 236 43.94 17.98 -19.22
N ARG A 237 43.34 17.52 -18.12
CA ARG A 237 42.25 18.24 -17.44
C ARG A 237 42.65 19.63 -16.95
N THR A 238 43.95 19.90 -16.73
CA THR A 238 44.40 21.24 -16.32
C THR A 238 44.20 22.29 -17.41
N PHE A 239 44.02 21.87 -18.67
CA PHE A 239 43.65 22.73 -19.79
C PHE A 239 42.36 23.52 -19.53
N LEU A 240 41.36 22.91 -18.90
CA LEU A 240 40.06 23.57 -18.62
C LEU A 240 40.18 24.63 -17.52
N ASN A 241 41.19 24.54 -16.67
CA ASN A 241 41.39 25.43 -15.53
C ASN A 241 42.35 26.60 -15.83
N LYS A 242 42.86 26.71 -17.07
CA LYS A 242 43.71 27.84 -17.46
C LYS A 242 42.86 29.11 -17.60
N PRO A 243 43.24 30.23 -16.94
CA PRO A 243 42.42 31.45 -16.92
C PRO A 243 42.11 32.01 -18.31
N GLU A 244 43.04 31.86 -19.26
CA GLU A 244 42.85 32.25 -20.67
C GLU A 244 41.70 31.49 -21.37
N ASN A 245 41.47 30.23 -21.00
CA ASN A 245 40.40 29.40 -21.55
C ASN A 245 39.05 29.65 -20.87
N VAL A 246 39.06 30.03 -19.59
CA VAL A 246 37.87 30.44 -18.83
C VAL A 246 37.32 31.78 -19.35
N ILE A 247 38.20 32.71 -19.73
CA ILE A 247 37.83 34.02 -20.31
C ILE A 247 37.15 33.84 -21.68
N MET A 248 37.51 32.83 -22.47
CA MET A 248 36.83 32.54 -23.74
C MET A 248 35.40 32.01 -23.54
N MET A 249 35.11 31.31 -22.45
CA MET A 249 33.75 30.82 -22.12
C MET A 249 32.82 31.94 -21.63
N GLN A 250 33.35 33.01 -21.05
CA GLN A 250 32.54 34.16 -20.59
C GLN A 250 32.18 35.13 -21.72
N LYS A 251 32.81 35.04 -22.89
CA LYS A 251 32.57 35.96 -24.01
C LYS A 251 31.51 35.47 -25.02
N SER A 252 31.08 34.21 -24.94
CA SER A 252 30.12 33.64 -25.90
C SER A 252 28.64 33.83 -25.55
N ASP A 253 28.32 34.24 -24.32
CA ASP A 253 26.98 34.67 -23.94
C ASP A 253 27.07 36.03 -23.25
N SER A 254 26.41 37.06 -23.78
CA SER A 254 26.16 38.36 -23.10
C SER A 254 27.17 39.52 -23.31
N GLN A 255 27.50 39.90 -24.55
CA GLN A 255 28.03 41.25 -24.82
C GLN A 255 27.11 42.17 -25.65
N SER A 256 25.88 41.78 -25.94
CA SER A 256 24.85 42.70 -26.49
C SER A 256 23.86 43.23 -25.45
N SER A 257 23.86 42.70 -24.22
CA SER A 257 22.86 43.06 -23.20
C SER A 257 23.43 43.72 -21.94
N ILE A 258 24.75 43.73 -21.74
CA ILE A 258 25.36 44.32 -20.54
C ILE A 258 25.65 45.82 -20.71
N GLN A 259 25.96 46.29 -21.93
CA GLN A 259 26.23 47.71 -22.18
C GLN A 259 24.99 48.60 -21.94
N SER A 260 23.77 48.07 -22.16
CA SER A 260 22.52 48.81 -21.95
C SER A 260 22.08 48.89 -20.48
N ILE A 261 22.64 48.04 -19.61
CA ILE A 261 22.32 48.00 -18.17
C ILE A 261 23.26 48.91 -17.38
N GLU A 262 24.54 48.97 -17.74
CA GLU A 262 25.51 49.87 -17.10
C GLU A 262 25.21 51.36 -17.36
N ASP A 263 24.69 51.69 -18.53
CA ASP A 263 24.23 53.06 -18.85
C ASP A 263 22.96 53.47 -18.06
N SER A 264 22.20 52.50 -17.55
CA SER A 264 20.95 52.75 -16.79
C SER A 264 21.13 52.78 -15.27
N LEU A 265 22.31 52.41 -14.73
CA LEU A 265 22.56 52.38 -13.27
C LEU A 265 23.59 53.43 -12.80
N GLY A 266 24.11 54.27 -13.71
CA GLY A 266 25.02 55.36 -13.43
C GLY A 266 24.36 56.67 -12.94
N ARG A 267 23.43 56.65 -11.98
CA ARG A 267 23.01 57.85 -11.21
C ARG A 267 22.16 57.47 -9.99
N THR A 268 22.78 57.21 -8.85
CA THR A 268 22.77 58.13 -7.69
C THR A 268 23.44 57.52 -6.46
N LYS A 269 24.36 58.32 -5.94
CA LYS A 269 25.36 58.15 -4.90
C LYS A 269 24.80 58.19 -3.46
N LEU A 270 25.54 57.51 -2.56
CA LEU A 270 25.84 57.86 -1.14
C LEU A 270 24.64 57.94 -0.15
N SER A 271 24.66 57.44 1.09
CA SER A 271 25.75 57.34 2.07
C SER A 271 25.33 56.51 3.32
N ASN A 272 26.35 56.00 4.00
CA ASN A 272 26.57 55.86 5.46
C ASN A 272 25.69 55.00 6.41
N SER A 273 26.45 54.10 7.06
CA SER A 273 26.59 53.83 8.51
C SER A 273 25.48 53.14 9.31
N GLY A 274 25.90 52.06 10.02
CA GLY A 274 25.61 51.94 11.45
C GLY A 274 24.78 50.75 11.94
N SER A 275 25.47 49.64 12.24
CA SER A 275 25.50 49.01 13.58
C SER A 275 24.26 48.34 14.24
N LEU A 276 24.47 47.07 14.64
CA LEU A 276 24.09 46.37 15.89
C LEU A 276 22.60 46.26 16.32
N ASN A 277 22.05 45.03 16.35
CA ASN A 277 21.81 44.22 17.57
C ASN A 277 20.66 43.18 17.49
N GLU A 278 21.02 41.98 17.96
CA GLU A 278 20.32 40.93 18.75
C GLU A 278 18.78 40.74 18.82
N PHE A 279 18.40 39.45 18.79
CA PHE A 279 17.19 38.76 19.31
C PHE A 279 16.93 39.02 20.82
N PRO A 280 15.76 38.72 21.48
CA PRO A 280 14.95 37.49 21.34
C PRO A 280 13.41 37.52 21.68
N LYS A 281 12.80 36.32 21.56
CA LYS A 281 11.43 35.85 21.92
C LYS A 281 10.74 36.45 23.16
N ARG A 282 9.38 36.46 23.19
CA ARG A 282 8.53 35.95 24.30
C ARG A 282 7.02 35.85 24.01
N LYS A 283 6.38 34.92 24.75
CA LYS A 283 4.93 34.67 24.95
C LYS A 283 4.31 35.72 25.90
N SER A 284 2.98 35.86 25.89
CA SER A 284 2.17 36.01 27.12
C SER A 284 0.66 35.82 26.89
N GLN A 285 0.01 35.43 27.99
CA GLN A 285 -1.40 35.14 28.28
C GLN A 285 -1.92 36.24 29.23
N GLU A 286 -3.24 36.51 29.30
CA GLU A 286 -4.06 37.03 30.47
C GLU A 286 -5.48 37.43 29.96
N SER A 287 -6.62 36.86 30.43
CA SER A 287 -7.49 37.11 31.63
C SER A 287 -8.41 38.37 31.51
N LEU A 288 -9.68 38.49 31.94
CA LEU A 288 -10.37 38.26 33.25
C LEU A 288 -11.93 38.36 33.17
N ASP A 289 -12.60 37.60 34.06
CA ASP A 289 -13.87 37.67 34.87
C ASP A 289 -14.93 38.82 34.73
N SER A 290 -16.25 38.66 35.05
CA SER A 290 -16.80 38.48 36.44
C SER A 290 -18.37 38.45 36.60
N LEU A 291 -18.84 37.66 37.60
CA LEU A 291 -19.95 37.79 38.64
C LEU A 291 -21.45 38.11 38.27
N ALA A 292 -22.54 37.71 38.98
CA ALA A 292 -22.84 36.96 40.22
C ALA A 292 -24.37 36.59 40.42
N SER A 293 -24.62 35.50 41.18
CA SER A 293 -25.63 35.12 42.22
C SER A 293 -27.09 35.66 42.36
N ASN A 294 -28.08 34.75 42.56
CA ASN A 294 -28.93 34.67 43.79
C ASN A 294 -29.88 33.43 43.90
N SER A 295 -30.34 33.14 45.14
CA SER A 295 -30.87 31.87 45.73
C SER A 295 -32.40 31.71 45.90
N SER A 296 -32.93 30.47 46.06
CA SER A 296 -33.92 30.07 47.11
C SER A 296 -34.41 28.58 47.12
N LYS A 297 -34.11 27.85 48.24
CA LYS A 297 -34.81 26.81 49.08
C LYS A 297 -35.58 25.54 48.54
N PRO A 298 -35.76 24.47 49.40
CA PRO A 298 -35.83 23.04 49.00
C PRO A 298 -37.19 22.33 49.22
N ILE A 299 -37.39 21.15 48.58
CA ILE A 299 -38.50 20.19 48.84
C ILE A 299 -37.94 18.75 48.97
N ALA A 300 -38.48 17.98 49.92
CA ALA A 300 -38.01 16.66 50.33
C ALA A 300 -38.71 15.45 49.64
N ARG A 301 -37.86 14.49 49.22
CA ARG A 301 -37.91 13.00 49.16
C ARG A 301 -39.08 12.21 48.51
N LYS A 302 -38.69 11.27 47.65
CA LYS A 302 -39.08 9.84 47.69
C LYS A 302 -37.81 8.96 47.68
N PRO A 303 -37.80 7.75 48.29
CA PRO A 303 -36.59 6.92 48.37
C PRO A 303 -36.20 6.37 46.99
N PRO A 304 -34.90 6.23 46.67
CA PRO A 304 -34.48 5.62 45.42
C PRO A 304 -34.78 4.11 45.47
N ILE A 305 -35.45 3.62 44.42
CA ILE A 305 -35.51 2.20 44.08
C ILE A 305 -34.05 1.71 43.96
N PRO A 306 -33.68 0.50 44.44
CA PRO A 306 -32.32 -0.01 44.30
C PRO A 306 -31.98 -0.06 42.81
N VAL A 307 -31.10 0.83 42.36
CA VAL A 307 -30.63 0.87 40.97
C VAL A 307 -29.69 -0.31 40.82
N LYS A 308 -30.15 -1.38 40.17
CA LYS A 308 -29.26 -2.47 39.76
C LYS A 308 -28.15 -1.84 38.92
N THR A 309 -26.93 -1.84 39.45
CA THR A 309 -25.77 -1.29 38.75
C THR A 309 -25.27 -2.37 37.81
N TYR A 310 -25.57 -2.23 36.53
CA TYR A 310 -25.14 -3.17 35.50
C TYR A 310 -23.77 -2.77 34.95
N PRO A 311 -22.88 -3.73 34.65
CA PRO A 311 -21.57 -3.44 34.07
C PRO A 311 -21.72 -2.78 32.69
N LYS A 312 -20.84 -1.82 32.38
CA LYS A 312 -20.85 -1.09 31.09
C LYS A 312 -19.73 -1.57 30.17
N VAL A 313 -20.02 -1.57 28.87
CA VAL A 313 -19.09 -1.96 27.82
C VAL A 313 -19.09 -0.94 26.69
N ILE A 314 -17.97 -0.77 25.99
CA ILE A 314 -17.85 0.07 24.79
C ILE A 314 -17.80 -0.81 23.54
N ALA A 315 -18.56 -0.44 22.52
CA ALA A 315 -18.56 -1.12 21.22
C ALA A 315 -17.25 -0.88 20.45
N LEU A 316 -16.60 -1.95 20.02
CA LEU A 316 -15.37 -1.92 19.20
C LEU A 316 -15.69 -1.81 17.69
N TYR A 317 -16.87 -2.27 17.29
CA TYR A 317 -17.35 -2.34 15.92
C TYR A 317 -18.83 -1.95 15.86
N ASP A 318 -19.32 -1.65 14.65
CA ASP A 318 -20.74 -1.46 14.41
C ASP A 318 -21.47 -2.81 14.44
N PHE A 319 -22.66 -2.85 15.04
CA PHE A 319 -23.55 -4.00 15.00
C PHE A 319 -24.94 -3.54 14.57
N ASN A 320 -25.34 -3.93 13.36
CA ASN A 320 -26.67 -3.66 12.83
C ASN A 320 -27.52 -4.92 13.02
N GLY A 321 -28.21 -4.99 14.15
CA GLY A 321 -29.24 -6.00 14.41
C GLY A 321 -30.32 -5.97 13.35
N VAL A 322 -30.69 -7.15 12.84
CA VAL A 322 -31.63 -7.31 11.74
C VAL A 322 -32.98 -7.82 12.25
N GLU A 323 -33.00 -8.45 13.43
CA GLU A 323 -34.20 -9.11 13.96
C GLU A 323 -34.75 -8.38 15.20
N ASP A 324 -36.06 -8.51 15.42
CA ASP A 324 -36.72 -7.92 16.58
C ASP A 324 -36.13 -8.51 17.87
N GLY A 325 -35.55 -7.64 18.71
CA GLY A 325 -34.85 -8.02 19.94
C GLY A 325 -33.32 -7.97 19.84
N ASP A 326 -32.73 -7.69 18.67
CA ASP A 326 -31.32 -7.35 18.56
C ASP A 326 -31.07 -5.92 19.07
N LEU A 327 -29.97 -5.71 19.80
CA LEU A 327 -29.55 -4.38 20.20
C LEU A 327 -28.55 -3.83 19.19
N SER A 328 -29.01 -3.06 18.20
CA SER A 328 -28.13 -2.38 17.25
C SER A 328 -27.36 -1.22 17.89
N PHE A 329 -26.06 -1.10 17.56
CA PHE A 329 -25.17 -0.04 18.05
C PHE A 329 -24.07 0.28 17.03
N LYS A 330 -23.42 1.44 17.21
CA LYS A 330 -22.24 1.86 16.47
C LYS A 330 -20.99 1.72 17.32
N LYS A 331 -19.85 1.63 16.65
CA LYS A 331 -18.54 1.71 17.28
C LYS A 331 -18.48 2.93 18.21
N ASN A 332 -17.91 2.71 19.39
CA ASN A 332 -17.80 3.62 20.52
C ASN A 332 -19.10 3.89 21.31
N ASP A 333 -20.23 3.26 20.97
CA ASP A 333 -21.41 3.33 21.83
C ASP A 333 -21.15 2.62 23.18
N VAL A 334 -21.72 3.16 24.25
CA VAL A 334 -21.63 2.61 25.61
C VAL A 334 -22.91 1.86 25.95
N ILE A 335 -22.80 0.55 26.15
CA ILE A 335 -23.92 -0.35 26.38
C ILE A 335 -23.92 -0.80 27.85
N GLU A 336 -25.10 -0.82 28.46
CA GLU A 336 -25.32 -1.36 29.80
C GLU A 336 -25.67 -2.85 29.73
N VAL A 337 -24.83 -3.73 30.30
CA VAL A 337 -24.97 -5.19 30.18
C VAL A 337 -25.90 -5.74 31.26
N THR A 338 -27.10 -6.17 30.88
CA THR A 338 -28.15 -6.64 31.79
C THR A 338 -28.04 -8.13 32.12
N LYS A 339 -27.49 -8.95 31.21
CA LYS A 339 -27.20 -10.38 31.44
C LYS A 339 -25.97 -10.80 30.62
N LYS A 340 -25.08 -11.60 31.22
CA LYS A 340 -23.93 -12.20 30.54
C LYS A 340 -24.14 -13.71 30.45
N ASP A 341 -24.42 -14.21 29.25
CA ASP A 341 -24.69 -15.63 29.03
C ASP A 341 -24.01 -16.13 27.75
N GLY A 342 -22.93 -16.89 27.90
CA GLY A 342 -22.09 -17.31 26.77
C GLY A 342 -21.60 -16.13 25.92
N ASP A 343 -21.65 -16.30 24.60
CA ASP A 343 -21.13 -15.33 23.63
C ASP A 343 -22.13 -14.20 23.28
N TRP A 344 -23.38 -14.30 23.74
CA TRP A 344 -24.47 -13.34 23.48
C TRP A 344 -24.98 -12.73 24.77
N TRP A 345 -24.84 -11.42 24.93
CA TRP A 345 -25.22 -10.71 26.14
C TRP A 345 -26.49 -9.93 25.93
N ASP A 346 -27.33 -9.84 26.96
CA ASP A 346 -28.44 -8.90 26.99
C ASP A 346 -27.91 -7.54 27.46
N GLY A 347 -28.39 -6.46 26.84
CA GLY A 347 -28.05 -5.11 27.29
C GLY A 347 -29.06 -4.07 26.91
N SER A 348 -28.76 -2.84 27.29
CA SER A 348 -29.54 -1.67 26.99
C SER A 348 -28.68 -0.52 26.48
N LEU A 349 -29.16 0.13 25.42
CA LEU A 349 -28.58 1.33 24.83
C LEU A 349 -29.72 2.30 24.50
N ASN A 350 -29.65 3.54 25.00
CA ASN A 350 -30.63 4.60 24.74
C ASN A 350 -32.10 4.17 24.98
N GLY A 351 -32.34 3.40 26.05
CA GLY A 351 -33.67 2.91 26.42
C GLY A 351 -34.18 1.72 25.61
N ARG A 352 -33.46 1.29 24.57
CA ARG A 352 -33.72 0.03 23.85
C ARG A 352 -33.03 -1.11 24.57
N LYS A 353 -33.67 -2.29 24.61
CA LYS A 353 -33.12 -3.52 25.18
C LYS A 353 -33.07 -4.58 24.10
N GLY A 354 -32.02 -5.38 24.12
CA GLY A 354 -31.85 -6.47 23.18
C GLY A 354 -30.58 -7.25 23.43
N ILE A 355 -30.37 -8.28 22.63
CA ILE A 355 -29.18 -9.11 22.68
C ILE A 355 -28.10 -8.58 21.73
N PHE A 356 -26.84 -8.81 22.07
CA PHE A 356 -25.69 -8.44 21.25
C PHE A 356 -24.48 -9.35 21.52
N PRO A 357 -23.55 -9.46 20.56
CA PRO A 357 -22.40 -10.35 20.73
C PRO A 357 -21.31 -9.74 21.63
N SER A 358 -20.83 -10.55 22.58
CA SER A 358 -19.86 -10.13 23.60
C SER A 358 -18.48 -9.77 23.04
N ASN A 359 -18.08 -10.35 21.91
CA ASN A 359 -16.80 -10.07 21.25
C ASN A 359 -16.79 -8.75 20.47
N TYR A 360 -17.93 -8.06 20.34
CA TYR A 360 -18.03 -6.75 19.69
C TYR A 360 -17.82 -5.61 20.68
N VAL A 361 -17.64 -5.94 21.96
CA VAL A 361 -17.58 -4.95 23.04
C VAL A 361 -16.38 -5.22 23.95
N LYS A 362 -15.97 -4.19 24.68
CA LYS A 362 -14.95 -4.29 25.72
C LYS A 362 -15.48 -3.65 27.00
N PHE A 363 -15.17 -4.21 28.18
CA PHE A 363 -15.49 -3.55 29.44
C PHE A 363 -14.83 -2.17 29.53
N ILE A 364 -15.59 -1.21 30.03
CA ILE A 364 -15.08 0.10 30.41
C ILE A 364 -14.66 -0.05 31.86
N GLU A 365 -13.35 0.00 32.11
CA GLU A 365 -12.81 0.08 33.47
C GLU A 365 -13.12 1.43 34.12
#